data_AF-A0A7J8JG94-F1
#
_entry.id   AF-A0A7J8JG94-F1
#
_cell.length_a   1.000
_cell.length_b   1.000
_cell.length_c   1.000
_cell.angle_alpha   90.00
_cell.angle_beta   90.00
_cell.angle_gamma   90.00
#
_symmetry.space_group_name_H-M   'P 1'
#
loop_
_entity.id
_entity.type
_entity.pdbx_description
1 polymer ?
#
loop_
_entity_poly.entity_id
_entity_poly.type
_entity_poly.pdbx_seq_one_letter_code
_entity_poly.pdbx_strand_id
1 'polypeptide(L)'
;MAISSHQGVWSSTDIDVLRKGESTGKNVALLATFKTPIQPDTGNFVHTNLRKNNRQPYAISELAGHQTRAESWGTGRAVARIPRIQDEPYGTWRKAASFKSNYNSPMHKMLNRDLRKILKSPEIKKARRAPRRVLKKNPLKKLRIVLKLNPYAKTMCRNTILYQAKNHKLWVDKTAAAPEAISDEKGVPCKKPVVEKKRKKAVSITKQKKSLAAKEAATTRKPAAEKKLTEKKSTTEEKKPVA
;
A
#
# COMPACT_ATOMS: atom_id res chain seq x y z
N MET A 1 24.20 -14.75 -8.77
CA MET A 1 25.11 -13.60 -8.51
C MET A 1 25.01 -12.65 -9.69
N ALA A 2 25.07 -11.32 -9.57
CA ALA A 2 24.75 -10.43 -8.45
C ALA A 2 24.33 -9.06 -9.04
N ILE A 3 23.73 -8.16 -8.25
CA ILE A 3 23.25 -6.84 -8.72
C ILE A 3 23.76 -5.76 -7.75
N SER A 4 24.32 -4.67 -8.29
CA SER A 4 24.65 -3.41 -7.61
C SER A 4 24.12 -2.29 -8.52
N SER A 5 23.10 -1.48 -8.20
CA SER A 5 22.76 -0.66 -7.01
C SER A 5 23.35 0.76 -7.08
N HIS A 6 22.54 1.72 -7.56
CA HIS A 6 22.76 3.16 -7.39
C HIS A 6 22.33 3.62 -5.99
N GLN A 7 23.00 4.63 -5.44
CA GLN A 7 22.45 5.55 -4.42
C GLN A 7 23.28 6.84 -4.33
N GLY A 8 22.65 7.92 -3.85
CA GLY A 8 23.13 9.32 -3.90
C GLY A 8 21.94 10.25 -4.10
N VAL A 9 21.06 10.43 -3.10
CA VAL A 9 21.22 11.33 -1.93
C VAL A 9 21.31 12.80 -2.37
N TRP A 10 20.20 13.51 -2.23
CA TRP A 10 20.11 14.97 -2.36
C TRP A 10 20.07 15.58 -0.96
N SER A 11 20.86 16.62 -0.70
CA SER A 11 21.04 17.20 0.64
C SER A 11 21.08 18.73 0.68
N SER A 12 20.36 19.40 -0.24
CA SER A 12 20.04 20.82 -0.06
C SER A 12 19.05 21.00 1.10
N THR A 13 19.23 22.04 1.92
CA THR A 13 18.24 22.47 2.90
C THR A 13 17.19 23.42 2.32
N ASP A 14 17.36 23.90 1.10
CA ASP A 14 16.54 24.96 0.50
C ASP A 14 15.81 24.48 -0.77
N ILE A 15 14.62 25.06 -1.00
CA ILE A 15 13.71 24.76 -2.10
C ILE A 15 13.68 25.94 -3.08
N ASP A 16 13.94 25.67 -4.35
CA ASP A 16 13.79 26.63 -5.44
C ASP A 16 12.30 26.95 -5.71
N VAL A 17 11.96 28.24 -5.87
CA VAL A 17 10.62 28.68 -6.28
C VAL A 17 10.53 28.73 -7.80
N LEU A 18 9.72 27.83 -8.37
CA LEU A 18 9.53 27.70 -9.82
C LEU A 18 8.38 28.55 -10.35
N ARG A 19 8.52 29.10 -11.57
CA ARG A 19 7.41 29.75 -12.31
C ARG A 19 7.48 29.36 -13.79
N LYS A 20 6.35 28.94 -14.37
CA LYS A 20 6.27 28.28 -15.70
C LYS A 20 7.18 27.04 -15.87
N GLY A 21 7.79 26.52 -14.80
CA GLY A 21 8.70 25.36 -14.82
C GLY A 21 10.18 25.72 -14.63
N GLU A 22 10.55 26.99 -14.78
CA GLU A 22 11.92 27.48 -14.59
C GLU A 22 12.12 27.97 -13.15
N SER A 23 13.33 27.82 -12.60
CA SER A 23 13.68 28.37 -11.29
C SER A 23 13.79 29.88 -11.38
N THR A 24 13.09 30.60 -10.50
CA THR A 24 13.08 32.07 -10.49
C THR A 24 14.30 32.68 -9.78
N GLY A 25 15.29 31.85 -9.40
CA GLY A 25 16.45 32.24 -8.60
C GLY A 25 16.11 32.61 -7.15
N LYS A 26 14.85 32.43 -6.73
CA LYS A 26 14.35 32.72 -5.39
C LYS A 26 14.16 31.42 -4.64
N ASN A 27 14.88 31.26 -3.54
CA ASN A 27 14.91 30.01 -2.77
C ASN A 27 14.33 30.22 -1.36
N VAL A 28 13.68 29.19 -0.83
CA VAL A 28 13.01 29.20 0.47
C VAL A 28 13.39 27.93 1.25
N ALA A 29 13.80 28.07 2.50
CA ALA A 29 14.26 26.94 3.31
C ALA A 29 13.19 25.84 3.50
N LEU A 30 13.62 24.58 3.52
CA LEU A 30 12.77 23.43 3.85
C LEU A 30 12.22 23.57 5.27
N LEU A 31 10.94 23.93 5.34
CA LEU A 31 10.20 24.10 6.60
C LEU A 31 10.36 22.85 7.49
N ALA A 32 10.65 23.07 8.76
CA ALA A 32 10.95 22.02 9.74
C ALA A 32 9.87 20.92 9.83
N THR A 33 8.60 21.24 9.49
CA THR A 33 7.48 20.30 9.36
C THR A 33 7.83 19.08 8.49
N PHE A 34 8.59 19.25 7.40
CA PHE A 34 9.00 18.15 6.51
C PHE A 34 10.07 17.24 7.10
N LYS A 35 10.68 17.61 8.24
CA LYS A 35 11.69 16.83 8.98
C LYS A 35 11.11 16.19 10.25
N THR A 36 9.80 16.30 10.48
CA THR A 36 9.14 15.78 11.70
C THR A 36 9.13 14.23 11.74
N PRO A 37 9.16 13.62 12.94
CA PRO A 37 9.16 12.17 13.08
C PRO A 37 7.81 11.56 12.67
N ILE A 38 7.83 10.67 11.69
CA ILE A 38 6.63 10.03 11.14
C ILE A 38 6.02 9.06 12.18
N GLN A 39 4.85 9.39 12.71
CA GLN A 39 4.07 8.55 13.63
C GLN A 39 2.80 8.03 12.93
N PRO A 40 2.82 6.83 12.33
CA PRO A 40 1.68 6.30 11.59
C PRO A 40 0.47 5.99 12.48
N ASP A 41 0.70 5.57 13.73
CA ASP A 41 -0.36 5.20 14.66
C ASP A 41 -1.14 6.42 15.16
N THR A 42 -0.43 7.50 15.53
CA THR A 42 -1.02 8.81 15.85
C THR A 42 -1.82 9.35 14.66
N GLY A 43 -1.26 9.27 13.45
CA GLY A 43 -1.95 9.68 12.22
C GLY A 43 -3.25 8.88 11.97
N ASN A 44 -3.21 7.56 12.12
CA ASN A 44 -4.39 6.70 11.99
C ASN A 44 -5.44 6.96 13.09
N PHE A 45 -5.02 7.19 14.33
CA PHE A 45 -5.92 7.50 15.45
C PHE A 45 -6.66 8.82 15.22
N VAL A 46 -5.93 9.89 14.86
CA VAL A 46 -6.52 11.20 14.57
C VAL A 46 -7.41 11.12 13.33
N HIS A 47 -6.95 10.50 12.24
CA HIS A 47 -7.73 10.36 11.01
C HIS A 47 -9.04 9.58 11.22
N THR A 48 -8.99 8.43 11.92
CA THR A 48 -10.20 7.60 12.13
C THR A 48 -11.22 8.24 13.05
N ASN A 49 -10.82 9.19 13.91
CA ASN A 49 -11.74 9.98 14.72
C ASN A 49 -12.29 11.19 13.94
N LEU A 50 -11.45 12.00 13.29
CA LEU A 50 -11.92 13.13 12.47
C LEU A 50 -12.85 12.68 11.31
N ARG A 51 -12.61 11.49 10.74
CA ARG A 51 -13.46 10.86 9.72
C ARG A 51 -14.81 10.32 10.26
N LYS A 52 -15.11 10.49 11.55
CA LYS A 52 -16.47 10.30 12.09
C LYS A 52 -17.26 11.60 12.05
N ASN A 53 -16.60 12.75 12.27
CA ASN A 53 -17.24 14.06 12.43
C ASN A 53 -17.93 14.58 11.15
N ASN A 54 -17.50 14.12 9.96
CA ASN A 54 -18.13 14.46 8.69
C ASN A 54 -19.15 13.43 8.20
N ARG A 55 -19.53 12.45 9.04
CA ARG A 55 -20.63 11.53 8.75
C ARG A 55 -21.96 12.23 9.02
N GLN A 56 -22.85 12.17 8.03
CA GLN A 56 -24.25 12.55 8.26
C GLN A 56 -24.93 11.46 9.09
N PRO A 57 -25.82 11.82 10.04
CA PRO A 57 -26.67 10.85 10.71
C PRO A 57 -27.63 10.21 9.71
N TYR A 58 -28.02 8.97 9.97
CA TYR A 58 -29.06 8.28 9.22
C TYR A 58 -29.97 7.58 10.22
N ALA A 59 -31.28 7.67 9.97
CA ALA A 59 -32.32 7.09 10.80
C ALA A 59 -33.41 6.50 9.89
N ILE A 60 -34.25 5.64 10.47
CA ILE A 60 -35.51 5.23 9.84
C ILE A 60 -36.51 6.38 10.03
N SER A 61 -37.39 6.62 9.07
CA SER A 61 -38.46 7.62 9.23
C SER A 61 -39.39 7.22 10.39
N GLU A 62 -39.73 8.18 11.25
CA GLU A 62 -40.66 7.98 12.37
C GLU A 62 -42.04 7.47 11.93
N LEU A 63 -42.44 7.78 10.68
CA LEU A 63 -43.71 7.34 10.09
C LEU A 63 -43.60 5.98 9.36
N ALA A 64 -42.44 5.32 9.36
CA ALA A 64 -42.26 4.03 8.70
C ALA A 64 -43.13 2.95 9.39
N GLY A 65 -44.07 2.38 8.65
CA GLY A 65 -45.09 1.45 9.19
C GLY A 65 -46.38 2.13 9.65
N HIS A 66 -46.42 3.46 9.81
CA HIS A 66 -47.61 4.23 10.22
C HIS A 66 -48.30 4.98 9.07
N GLN A 67 -47.70 4.99 7.87
CA GLN A 67 -48.25 5.65 6.67
C GLN A 67 -49.51 4.98 6.07
N THR A 68 -49.81 3.73 6.45
CA THR A 68 -50.99 3.00 5.97
C THR A 68 -52.12 3.10 6.99
N ARG A 69 -53.24 3.74 6.61
CA ARG A 69 -54.49 3.61 7.38
C ARG A 69 -54.90 2.14 7.37
N ALA A 70 -54.90 1.54 8.55
CA ALA A 70 -55.24 0.14 8.74
C ALA A 70 -56.19 0.03 9.93
N GLU A 71 -57.28 -0.71 9.77
CA GLU A 71 -58.34 -0.83 10.77
C GLU A 71 -58.59 -2.30 11.11
N SER A 72 -58.89 -2.59 12.37
CA SER A 72 -59.20 -3.95 12.81
C SER A 72 -60.64 -4.29 12.47
N TRP A 73 -60.88 -5.49 11.95
CA TRP A 73 -62.22 -5.94 11.55
C TRP A 73 -63.12 -6.36 12.73
N GLY A 74 -62.73 -6.06 13.97
CA GLY A 74 -63.53 -6.30 15.17
C GLY A 74 -63.72 -7.78 15.51
N THR A 75 -64.92 -8.14 15.94
CA THR A 75 -65.34 -9.53 16.26
C THR A 75 -66.39 -9.98 15.24
N GLY A 76 -66.53 -11.29 15.03
CA GLY A 76 -67.49 -11.86 14.06
C GLY A 76 -66.87 -12.29 12.73
N ARG A 77 -65.57 -12.04 12.51
CA ARG A 77 -64.77 -12.71 11.48
C ARG A 77 -63.79 -13.67 12.16
N ALA A 78 -63.60 -14.87 11.62
CA ALA A 78 -62.76 -15.93 12.18
C ALA A 78 -61.24 -15.68 11.96
N VAL A 79 -60.77 -14.49 12.35
CA VAL A 79 -59.46 -13.94 12.00
C VAL A 79 -58.91 -13.13 13.18
N ALA A 80 -57.59 -13.16 13.40
CA ALA A 80 -56.94 -12.36 14.45
C ALA A 80 -57.19 -10.84 14.27
N ARG A 81 -57.48 -10.15 15.39
CA ARG A 81 -57.91 -8.74 15.50
C ARG A 81 -56.83 -7.67 15.18
N ILE A 82 -55.84 -8.02 14.36
CA ILE A 82 -54.76 -7.11 13.92
C ILE A 82 -55.31 -6.14 12.85
N PRO A 83 -54.91 -4.85 12.84
CA PRO A 83 -55.30 -3.89 11.80
C PRO A 83 -54.93 -4.35 10.38
N ARG A 84 -55.80 -4.06 9.40
CA ARG A 84 -55.64 -4.46 8.00
C ARG A 84 -55.76 -3.27 7.04
N ILE A 85 -54.94 -3.29 6.01
CA ILE A 85 -54.83 -2.24 4.97
C ILE A 85 -55.99 -2.39 3.96
N GLN A 86 -56.35 -1.30 3.27
CA GLN A 86 -57.30 -1.25 2.15
C GLN A 86 -56.55 -1.00 0.83
N ASP A 87 -57.04 -1.54 -0.29
CA ASP A 87 -56.20 -1.82 -1.48
C ASP A 87 -56.06 -0.71 -2.54
N GLU A 88 -54.97 -0.80 -3.32
CA GLU A 88 -54.62 -0.08 -4.57
C GLU A 88 -54.56 1.48 -4.63
N PRO A 89 -53.56 2.15 -4.00
CA PRO A 89 -53.42 3.61 -4.05
C PRO A 89 -52.68 4.23 -5.26
N TYR A 90 -51.94 3.47 -6.10
CA TYR A 90 -51.05 4.04 -7.15
C TYR A 90 -51.11 3.28 -8.49
N GLY A 91 -51.22 4.03 -9.59
CA GLY A 91 -51.31 3.49 -10.96
C GLY A 91 -49.97 3.22 -11.66
N THR A 92 -50.00 3.15 -13.00
CA THR A 92 -48.87 2.80 -13.89
C THR A 92 -48.62 3.88 -14.94
N TRP A 93 -47.46 3.86 -15.62
CA TRP A 93 -47.16 4.80 -16.72
C TRP A 93 -48.24 4.91 -17.82
N ARG A 94 -49.12 3.91 -17.98
CA ARG A 94 -50.23 3.91 -18.97
C ARG A 94 -51.62 4.13 -18.37
N LYS A 95 -51.78 4.13 -17.03
CA LYS A 95 -53.06 4.30 -16.33
C LYS A 95 -52.83 5.11 -15.03
N ALA A 96 -53.43 6.29 -14.94
CA ALA A 96 -53.32 7.16 -13.76
C ALA A 96 -53.79 6.47 -12.47
N ALA A 97 -53.35 6.97 -11.30
CA ALA A 97 -53.80 6.47 -10.00
C ALA A 97 -55.28 6.82 -9.75
N SER A 98 -56.07 5.85 -9.25
CA SER A 98 -57.50 6.07 -8.97
C SER A 98 -57.73 7.02 -7.79
N PHE A 99 -57.10 6.72 -6.63
CA PHE A 99 -57.28 7.49 -5.39
C PHE A 99 -56.41 8.76 -5.28
N LYS A 100 -55.56 9.04 -6.28
CA LYS A 100 -54.65 10.20 -6.26
C LYS A 100 -54.68 10.97 -7.57
N SER A 101 -55.48 12.03 -7.57
CA SER A 101 -55.62 12.96 -8.70
C SER A 101 -54.27 13.54 -9.15
N ASN A 102 -54.15 13.77 -10.47
CA ASN A 102 -52.99 14.34 -11.15
C ASN A 102 -51.64 13.64 -10.86
N TYR A 103 -51.65 12.35 -10.51
CA TYR A 103 -50.43 11.55 -10.26
C TYR A 103 -50.22 10.43 -11.28
N ASN A 104 -49.04 10.45 -11.93
CA ASN A 104 -48.53 9.40 -12.82
C ASN A 104 -47.10 9.02 -12.40
N SER A 105 -46.66 7.80 -12.74
CA SER A 105 -45.35 7.25 -12.38
C SER A 105 -44.20 8.07 -13.02
N PRO A 106 -43.16 8.46 -12.26
CA PRO A 106 -42.03 9.22 -12.82
C PRO A 106 -41.31 8.49 -13.97
N MET A 107 -40.91 9.23 -15.02
CA MET A 107 -40.13 8.66 -16.12
C MET A 107 -38.68 8.36 -15.71
N HIS A 108 -38.13 7.26 -16.21
CA HIS A 108 -36.75 6.85 -15.96
C HIS A 108 -35.76 7.71 -16.79
N LYS A 109 -34.74 8.28 -16.14
CA LYS A 109 -33.74 9.15 -16.81
C LYS A 109 -32.79 8.40 -17.76
N MET A 110 -32.75 7.07 -17.70
CA MET A 110 -31.95 6.23 -18.59
C MET A 110 -32.62 4.86 -18.71
N LEU A 111 -32.98 4.45 -19.94
CA LEU A 111 -33.66 3.18 -20.23
C LEU A 111 -32.84 1.96 -19.82
N ASN A 112 -31.57 1.90 -20.25
CA ASN A 112 -30.71 0.74 -20.06
C ASN A 112 -29.59 1.05 -19.06
N ARG A 113 -29.64 0.44 -17.87
CA ARG A 113 -28.63 0.66 -16.80
C ARG A 113 -27.29 -0.04 -17.05
N ASP A 114 -27.25 -1.02 -17.95
CA ASP A 114 -26.07 -1.85 -18.20
C ASP A 114 -24.99 -1.15 -19.04
N LEU A 115 -24.25 -0.25 -18.39
CA LEU A 115 -23.04 0.37 -18.92
C LEU A 115 -22.01 -0.68 -19.43
N ARG A 116 -22.00 -1.89 -18.86
CA ARG A 116 -21.17 -3.02 -19.33
C ARG A 116 -21.57 -3.54 -20.72
N LYS A 117 -22.85 -3.49 -21.09
CA LYS A 117 -23.36 -3.86 -22.41
C LYS A 117 -23.05 -2.74 -23.41
N ILE A 118 -23.33 -1.49 -23.02
CA ILE A 118 -23.08 -0.28 -23.81
C ILE A 118 -21.57 -0.12 -24.11
N LEU A 119 -20.69 -0.11 -23.12
CA LEU A 119 -19.23 0.03 -23.32
C LEU A 119 -18.56 -1.17 -24.05
N LYS A 120 -19.31 -2.26 -24.26
CA LYS A 120 -18.88 -3.42 -25.06
C LYS A 120 -19.62 -3.54 -26.39
N SER A 121 -20.51 -2.60 -26.73
CA SER A 121 -21.26 -2.61 -27.99
C SER A 121 -20.31 -2.40 -29.19
N PRO A 122 -20.68 -2.86 -30.40
CA PRO A 122 -19.79 -2.77 -31.56
C PRO A 122 -19.57 -1.31 -32.01
N GLU A 123 -20.55 -0.42 -31.81
CA GLU A 123 -20.49 1.00 -32.19
C GLU A 123 -19.43 1.73 -31.36
N ILE A 124 -19.46 1.59 -30.03
CA ILE A 124 -18.49 2.21 -29.12
C ILE A 124 -17.10 1.56 -29.27
N LYS A 125 -17.02 0.26 -29.58
CA LYS A 125 -15.74 -0.39 -29.91
C LYS A 125 -15.14 0.15 -31.21
N LYS A 126 -15.94 0.36 -32.26
CA LYS A 126 -15.50 0.87 -33.57
C LYS A 126 -14.83 2.25 -33.46
N ALA A 127 -15.31 3.09 -32.55
CA ALA A 127 -14.73 4.42 -32.28
C ALA A 127 -13.46 4.41 -31.39
N ARG A 128 -13.04 3.27 -30.83
CA ARG A 128 -12.03 3.23 -29.75
C ARG A 128 -10.60 2.92 -30.23
N ARG A 129 -9.67 3.84 -29.98
CA ARG A 129 -8.24 3.69 -30.28
C ARG A 129 -7.60 2.46 -29.60
N ALA A 130 -6.72 1.76 -30.32
CA ALA A 130 -6.00 0.59 -29.83
C ALA A 130 -4.84 0.97 -28.87
N PRO A 131 -4.61 0.18 -27.78
CA PRO A 131 -3.51 0.40 -26.85
C PRO A 131 -2.17 -0.09 -27.42
N ARG A 132 -1.07 0.63 -27.13
CA ARG A 132 0.31 0.24 -27.49
C ARG A 132 1.14 -0.03 -26.22
N ARG A 133 1.93 -1.10 -26.21
CA ARG A 133 2.92 -1.45 -25.16
C ARG A 133 4.13 -2.14 -25.79
N VAL A 134 5.32 -1.94 -25.23
CA VAL A 134 6.57 -2.58 -25.64
C VAL A 134 7.17 -3.35 -24.47
N LEU A 135 7.64 -4.58 -24.70
CA LEU A 135 8.14 -5.47 -23.64
C LEU A 135 9.61 -5.17 -23.29
N LYS A 136 9.87 -4.83 -22.02
CA LYS A 136 11.23 -4.64 -21.48
C LYS A 136 11.94 -5.99 -21.33
N LYS A 137 13.07 -6.16 -22.03
CA LYS A 137 13.91 -7.37 -21.95
C LYS A 137 14.99 -7.21 -20.86
N ASN A 138 15.31 -8.29 -20.15
CA ASN A 138 16.31 -8.25 -19.07
C ASN A 138 17.74 -8.16 -19.65
N PRO A 139 18.54 -7.11 -19.31
CA PRO A 139 19.90 -6.96 -19.82
C PRO A 139 20.81 -8.10 -19.38
N LEU A 140 20.84 -8.42 -18.08
CA LEU A 140 21.79 -9.38 -17.48
C LEU A 140 21.68 -10.81 -18.05
N LYS A 141 20.57 -11.13 -18.74
CA LYS A 141 20.36 -12.41 -19.45
C LYS A 141 20.39 -12.30 -20.98
N LYS A 142 20.59 -11.10 -21.56
CA LYS A 142 20.58 -10.87 -23.02
C LYS A 142 21.66 -9.86 -23.41
N LEU A 143 22.84 -10.37 -23.80
CA LEU A 143 24.05 -9.61 -24.14
C LEU A 143 23.79 -8.43 -25.12
N ARG A 144 22.99 -8.59 -26.17
CA ARG A 144 22.64 -7.49 -27.09
C ARG A 144 21.91 -6.31 -26.41
N ILE A 145 21.18 -6.55 -25.32
CA ILE A 145 20.52 -5.51 -24.52
C ILE A 145 21.53 -4.85 -23.56
N VAL A 146 22.47 -5.61 -22.99
CA VAL A 146 23.62 -5.03 -22.26
C VAL A 146 24.42 -4.11 -23.17
N LEU A 147 24.86 -4.58 -24.34
CA LEU A 147 25.69 -3.76 -25.23
C LEU A 147 24.97 -2.53 -25.79
N LYS A 148 23.63 -2.56 -25.92
CA LYS A 148 22.83 -1.37 -26.30
C LYS A 148 22.67 -0.35 -25.15
N LEU A 149 22.91 -0.75 -23.89
CA LEU A 149 22.82 0.12 -22.72
C LEU A 149 24.18 0.53 -22.15
N ASN A 150 25.20 -0.32 -22.32
CA ASN A 150 26.57 -0.12 -21.85
C ASN A 150 27.54 -0.88 -22.80
N PRO A 151 28.22 -0.20 -23.74
CA PRO A 151 29.16 -0.87 -24.65
C PRO A 151 30.44 -1.35 -23.93
N TYR A 152 30.88 -0.67 -22.87
CA TYR A 152 32.07 -1.00 -22.07
C TYR A 152 31.93 -2.33 -21.30
N ALA A 153 30.71 -2.86 -21.14
CA ALA A 153 30.52 -4.23 -20.67
C ALA A 153 31.22 -5.28 -21.57
N LYS A 154 31.40 -5.01 -22.88
CA LYS A 154 32.10 -5.93 -23.80
C LYS A 154 33.58 -6.09 -23.43
N THR A 155 34.26 -4.99 -23.13
CA THR A 155 35.69 -4.98 -22.78
C THR A 155 35.92 -5.53 -21.38
N MET A 156 35.11 -5.16 -20.39
CA MET A 156 35.21 -5.74 -19.04
C MET A 156 35.06 -7.26 -19.05
N CYS A 157 34.02 -7.80 -19.70
CA CYS A 157 33.81 -9.25 -19.76
C CYS A 157 34.97 -9.98 -20.46
N ARG A 158 35.52 -9.42 -21.55
CA ARG A 158 36.71 -9.97 -22.22
C ARG A 158 37.92 -10.01 -21.28
N ASN A 159 38.17 -8.92 -20.56
CA ASN A 159 39.32 -8.80 -19.66
C ASN A 159 39.20 -9.77 -18.47
N THR A 160 38.00 -9.94 -17.89
CA THR A 160 37.78 -10.91 -16.81
C THR A 160 37.99 -12.36 -17.27
N ILE A 161 37.56 -12.71 -18.49
CA ILE A 161 37.77 -14.06 -19.05
C ILE A 161 39.27 -14.33 -19.26
N LEU A 162 40.00 -13.37 -19.84
CA LEU A 162 41.45 -13.48 -20.04
C LEU A 162 42.22 -13.61 -18.72
N TYR A 163 41.81 -12.88 -17.68
CA TYR A 163 42.41 -12.96 -16.35
C TYR A 163 42.13 -14.32 -15.68
N GLN A 164 40.90 -14.81 -15.74
CA GLN A 164 40.52 -16.13 -15.23
C GLN A 164 41.27 -17.27 -15.94
N ALA A 165 41.38 -17.21 -17.28
CA ALA A 165 42.12 -18.21 -18.05
C ALA A 165 43.62 -18.24 -17.70
N LYS A 166 44.25 -17.06 -17.53
CA LYS A 166 45.64 -16.97 -17.06
C LYS A 166 45.83 -17.57 -15.67
N ASN A 167 44.97 -17.23 -14.72
CA ASN A 167 45.07 -17.76 -13.35
C ASN A 167 44.81 -19.28 -13.29
N HIS A 168 43.88 -19.80 -14.11
CA HIS A 168 43.66 -21.24 -14.24
C HIS A 168 44.90 -21.93 -14.81
N LYS A 169 45.54 -21.37 -15.86
CA LYS A 169 46.77 -21.95 -16.40
C LYS A 169 47.89 -21.97 -15.36
N LEU A 170 48.13 -20.85 -14.66
CA LEU A 170 49.13 -20.78 -13.59
C LEU A 170 48.86 -21.77 -12.45
N TRP A 171 47.59 -22.07 -12.15
CA TRP A 171 47.23 -23.11 -11.19
C TRP A 171 47.56 -24.51 -11.71
N VAL A 172 47.18 -24.82 -12.97
CA VAL A 172 47.51 -26.11 -13.61
C VAL A 172 49.02 -26.34 -13.69
N ASP A 173 49.76 -25.36 -14.24
CA ASP A 173 51.22 -25.38 -14.36
C ASP A 173 51.87 -25.62 -12.98
N LYS A 174 51.39 -24.94 -11.93
CA LYS A 174 51.87 -25.12 -10.55
C LYS A 174 51.52 -26.49 -9.96
N THR A 175 50.34 -27.05 -10.26
CA THR A 175 49.99 -28.41 -9.81
C THR A 175 50.75 -29.50 -10.55
N ALA A 176 51.17 -29.25 -11.80
CA ALA A 176 51.97 -30.19 -12.59
C ALA A 176 53.43 -30.25 -12.14
N ALA A 177 54.03 -29.12 -11.70
CA ALA A 177 55.39 -29.08 -11.17
C ALA A 177 55.52 -29.55 -9.71
N ALA A 178 54.42 -29.63 -8.96
CA ALA A 178 54.42 -30.06 -7.56
C ALA A 178 54.95 -31.50 -7.30
N PRO A 179 54.62 -32.54 -8.09
CA PRO A 179 55.14 -33.89 -7.88
C PRO A 179 56.65 -34.04 -8.14
N GLU A 180 57.23 -33.27 -9.06
CA GLU A 180 58.67 -33.36 -9.39
C GLU A 180 59.58 -32.92 -8.22
N ALA A 181 59.08 -32.05 -7.35
CA ALA A 181 59.78 -31.56 -6.16
C ALA A 181 59.63 -32.46 -4.91
N ILE A 182 59.11 -33.69 -5.08
CA ILE A 182 58.82 -34.65 -3.98
C ILE A 182 59.56 -35.99 -4.19
N SER A 183 60.17 -36.21 -5.36
CA SER A 183 60.99 -37.40 -5.66
C SER A 183 62.37 -37.40 -5.00
N ASP A 184 62.89 -36.23 -4.63
CA ASP A 184 64.20 -36.07 -4.00
C ASP A 184 64.10 -35.98 -2.46
N GLU A 185 65.14 -36.49 -1.80
CA GLU A 185 65.34 -36.62 -0.34
C GLU A 185 64.48 -37.65 0.46
N LYS A 186 65.19 -38.63 1.06
CA LYS A 186 64.75 -39.38 2.26
C LYS A 186 65.77 -39.13 3.38
N GLY A 187 65.35 -38.51 4.50
CA GLY A 187 66.30 -38.06 5.56
C GLY A 187 65.93 -38.28 7.04
N VAL A 188 64.63 -38.40 7.38
CA VAL A 188 64.12 -38.69 8.76
C VAL A 188 64.48 -37.62 9.85
N PRO A 189 64.00 -37.64 11.13
CA PRO A 189 63.30 -36.45 11.66
C PRO A 189 63.70 -35.93 13.07
N CYS A 190 63.31 -34.69 13.43
CA CYS A 190 63.32 -34.27 14.84
C CYS A 190 62.26 -33.21 15.24
N LYS A 191 61.44 -33.58 16.24
CA LYS A 191 60.75 -32.80 17.30
C LYS A 191 60.04 -31.45 16.98
N LYS A 192 58.76 -31.40 17.36
CA LYS A 192 57.90 -30.20 17.44
C LYS A 192 58.20 -29.37 18.70
N PRO A 193 58.04 -28.04 18.67
CA PRO A 193 57.53 -27.28 19.81
C PRO A 193 55.99 -27.25 19.81
N VAL A 194 55.41 -27.21 21.01
CA VAL A 194 54.00 -26.88 21.29
C VAL A 194 54.03 -25.73 22.30
N VAL A 195 52.91 -25.02 22.54
CA VAL A 195 52.75 -23.88 23.47
C VAL A 195 53.29 -22.56 22.85
N GLU A 196 52.62 -21.40 22.89
CA GLU A 196 51.39 -21.00 23.61
C GLU A 196 50.40 -20.13 22.81
N LYS A 197 49.17 -19.98 23.33
CA LYS A 197 48.14 -19.04 22.86
C LYS A 197 48.36 -17.64 23.46
N LYS A 198 48.60 -16.61 22.63
CA LYS A 198 48.15 -15.24 22.95
C LYS A 198 47.04 -14.76 22.03
N ARG A 199 45.81 -15.13 22.39
CA ARG A 199 44.58 -14.48 21.94
C ARG A 199 44.64 -12.99 22.30
N LYS A 200 44.90 -12.09 21.35
CA LYS A 200 44.31 -10.75 21.44
C LYS A 200 42.86 -10.87 20.98
N LYS A 201 41.93 -10.85 21.95
CA LYS A 201 40.48 -10.85 21.70
C LYS A 201 40.13 -9.67 20.80
N ALA A 202 39.06 -9.81 20.01
CA ALA A 202 38.33 -8.64 19.56
C ALA A 202 37.85 -7.86 20.79
N VAL A 203 38.28 -6.60 20.94
CA VAL A 203 37.64 -5.65 21.85
C VAL A 203 36.59 -4.91 21.05
N SER A 204 35.34 -5.11 21.46
CA SER A 204 34.16 -4.43 20.92
C SER A 204 34.24 -2.92 21.11
N ILE A 205 34.02 -2.15 20.04
CA ILE A 205 33.51 -0.77 20.15
C ILE A 205 32.03 -0.78 19.74
N THR A 206 31.18 -1.27 20.64
CA THR A 206 29.72 -1.20 20.53
C THR A 206 29.18 0.16 21.01
N LYS A 207 29.52 1.22 20.26
CA LYS A 207 28.87 2.54 20.22
C LYS A 207 29.52 3.28 19.03
N GLN A 208 28.79 3.82 18.05
CA GLN A 208 27.38 4.25 18.02
C GLN A 208 26.65 3.58 16.82
N LYS A 209 25.38 3.16 16.91
CA LYS A 209 24.19 3.88 16.37
C LYS A 209 24.54 4.77 15.16
N LYS A 210 23.97 4.68 13.95
CA LYS A 210 22.69 4.15 13.39
C LYS A 210 22.94 3.79 11.89
N SER A 211 22.02 3.31 11.03
CA SER A 211 20.85 2.39 11.04
C SER A 211 20.16 2.53 9.67
N LEU A 212 19.61 1.53 8.96
CA LEU A 212 19.41 0.09 9.22
C LEU A 212 19.27 -0.64 7.84
N ALA A 213 18.90 -1.92 7.81
CA ALA A 213 18.72 -2.71 6.58
C ALA A 213 17.26 -3.17 6.34
N ALA A 214 16.98 -3.54 5.08
CA ALA A 214 15.89 -4.40 4.60
C ALA A 214 14.41 -3.93 4.62
N LYS A 215 13.79 -4.28 3.49
CA LYS A 215 12.40 -4.26 3.01
C LYS A 215 11.27 -4.72 3.98
N GLU A 216 10.12 -4.05 3.82
CA GLU A 216 8.74 -4.56 3.64
C GLU A 216 8.18 -5.77 4.45
N ALA A 217 7.08 -5.54 5.18
CA ALA A 217 5.72 -6.14 4.95
C ALA A 217 4.92 -6.66 6.19
N ALA A 218 3.64 -6.24 6.25
CA ALA A 218 2.42 -6.97 6.68
C ALA A 218 2.14 -7.42 8.16
N THR A 219 1.40 -6.57 8.89
CA THR A 219 0.04 -6.82 9.46
C THR A 219 -0.34 -8.13 10.20
N THR A 220 -0.62 -8.05 11.52
CA THR A 220 -1.79 -8.75 12.16
C THR A 220 -2.22 -8.22 13.55
N ARG A 221 -3.51 -7.80 13.65
CA ARG A 221 -4.55 -7.92 14.73
C ARG A 221 -4.24 -7.70 16.26
N LYS A 222 -5.34 -7.61 17.04
CA LYS A 222 -5.49 -7.03 18.41
C LYS A 222 -6.21 -8.00 19.39
N PRO A 223 -5.89 -7.98 20.71
CA PRO A 223 -6.88 -7.83 21.82
C PRO A 223 -6.55 -6.53 22.66
N ALA A 224 -7.41 -5.82 23.43
CA ALA A 224 -8.47 -6.15 24.42
C ALA A 224 -7.89 -6.56 25.81
N ALA A 225 -8.27 -6.00 26.98
CA ALA A 225 -9.23 -4.93 27.35
C ALA A 225 -8.97 -4.34 28.79
N GLU A 226 -9.80 -3.37 29.25
CA GLU A 226 -10.01 -2.88 30.66
C GLU A 226 -8.89 -2.02 31.33
N LYS A 227 -9.09 -1.15 32.37
CA LYS A 227 -10.28 -0.70 33.18
C LYS A 227 -10.07 0.71 33.85
N LYS A 228 -11.19 1.43 34.13
CA LYS A 228 -11.51 2.55 35.09
C LYS A 228 -10.48 3.62 35.57
N LEU A 229 -10.88 4.91 35.51
CA LEU A 229 -11.29 5.85 36.63
C LEU A 229 -11.72 7.21 35.97
N THR A 230 -12.91 7.79 36.19
CA THR A 230 -13.33 8.81 37.19
C THR A 230 -12.32 9.97 37.39
N GLU A 231 -12.67 11.27 37.33
CA GLU A 231 -13.97 11.99 37.23
C GLU A 231 -13.89 13.10 36.12
N LYS A 232 -14.54 14.30 36.07
CA LYS A 232 -15.56 15.02 36.89
C LYS A 232 -16.24 16.10 36.03
N LYS A 233 -17.51 16.45 36.27
CA LYS A 233 -18.13 17.74 35.84
C LYS A 233 -19.44 18.03 36.60
N SER A 234 -19.61 19.28 37.06
CA SER A 234 -20.88 19.87 37.51
C SER A 234 -21.60 20.56 36.33
N THR A 235 -22.86 21.01 36.38
CA THR A 235 -23.82 21.26 37.49
C THR A 235 -25.20 20.65 37.20
N THR A 236 -26.08 20.62 38.22
CA THR A 236 -27.51 20.27 38.11
C THR A 236 -28.39 21.49 38.44
N GLU A 237 -29.63 21.49 37.95
CA GLU A 237 -30.67 22.51 38.24
C GLU A 237 -31.20 22.43 39.68
N GLU A 238 -31.79 23.52 40.19
CA GLU A 238 -32.92 23.45 41.12
C GLU A 238 -33.90 24.65 40.91
N LYS A 239 -35.08 24.62 41.53
CA LYS A 239 -36.30 25.31 41.04
C LYS A 239 -36.95 26.28 42.03
N LYS A 240 -37.51 27.38 41.48
CA LYS A 240 -38.73 28.08 41.94
C LYS A 240 -38.62 28.80 43.32
N PRO A 241 -39.63 29.60 43.79
CA PRO A 241 -41.04 29.70 43.33
C PRO A 241 -41.62 31.10 43.04
N VAL A 242 -42.81 31.06 42.41
CA VAL A 242 -44.00 31.94 42.51
C VAL A 242 -43.79 33.45 42.74
N ALA A 243 -44.18 34.22 41.71
CA ALA A 243 -45.26 35.21 41.79
C ALA A 243 -46.14 35.04 40.54
#